data_AF-A0AAN5C1Y6-F1
#
_entry.id   AF-A0AAN5C1Y6-F1
#
_cell.length_a   1.000
_cell.length_b   1.000
_cell.length_c   1.000
_cell.angle_alpha   90.00
_cell.angle_beta   90.00
_cell.angle_gamma   90.00
#
_symmetry.space_group_name_H-M   'P 1'
#
loop_
_entity.id
_entity.type
_entity.pdbx_description
1 polymer ?
#
loop_
_entity_poly.entity_id
_entity_poly.type
_entity_poly.pdbx_seq_one_letter_code
_entity_poly.pdbx_strand_id
1 'polypeptide(L)'
;MDEGVLSQRDAIYDGILGILMLSTNLTIFVFIQIHRTLRKEKEYILLGMLVFFNSILGALLMYQAYYQFSFEPIAQVLPRSYCFRHPHIIFIPATAVIISLILPFMALDRLIAVIRPIYYYTLDRHCACKLAAVIVVLYVGIAVFLNISGRHGPPVTPHCHPLEIYNHNTILFQFATVSLGHLASVIIYLLVIVALRKQICAMTVKSEHRDLILSTSPHTLDRRNRSVERTFGIFAAATFLLMVLPTGMLTVFEFFMDDRKDIVRIHALSLYRVALKFCAMNPTLNVVVYALKHKQIYNGLRQVFIKKHSSGKLIVTHSQHASAKRAMFKKSNEVKSVATSIDNDSVSFKDVTLKFNFCRFPDEISKVCAGGNLTLLVVVQSAPSSFKIRDVIRSTWADNNNVASLKSESAKVVFLIGNGDTPTKELQKEMDTHQDIISVDTEDSYKNLIFKTALTLHISQTRCQTSFLLKVDEDVVFNIDRFMDGIDSAFHSDSAAIYCKTWQGARPSRDVNNAWYVSERQFRGFLFPEYCAGPSYVLTSSAVTALLNSLPNFDLITVEDVFVTGIVAQSADVKRIGMESRFNSDYSSQNYTASDCPGELLSVHNLKTEKQIRDTWSFLSRKC
;
A
#
# COMPACT_ATOMS: atom_id res chain seq x y z
N MET A 1 -24.31 -7.30 -52.31
CA MET A 1 -23.28 -8.32 -51.98
C MET A 1 -22.57 -8.05 -50.65
N ASP A 2 -22.79 -6.90 -49.98
CA ASP A 2 -21.98 -6.50 -48.81
C ASP A 2 -22.61 -6.71 -47.41
N GLU A 3 -23.91 -6.95 -47.27
CA GLU A 3 -24.54 -7.08 -45.93
C GLU A 3 -24.18 -8.38 -45.20
N GLY A 4 -24.09 -9.50 -45.92
CA GLY A 4 -23.72 -10.80 -45.33
C GLY A 4 -22.27 -10.86 -44.82
N VAL A 5 -21.36 -10.08 -45.42
CA VAL A 5 -19.96 -9.97 -44.99
C VAL A 5 -19.82 -9.09 -43.74
N LEU A 6 -20.66 -8.05 -43.61
CA LEU A 6 -20.73 -7.23 -42.39
C LEU A 6 -21.27 -8.02 -41.19
N SER A 7 -22.34 -8.82 -41.37
CA SER A 7 -22.91 -9.67 -40.32
C SER A 7 -21.91 -10.71 -39.79
N GLN A 8 -21.14 -11.37 -40.66
CA GLN A 8 -20.11 -12.32 -40.21
C GLN A 8 -18.96 -11.67 -39.44
N ARG A 9 -18.54 -10.45 -39.84
CA ARG A 9 -17.53 -9.69 -39.07
C ARG A 9 -18.06 -9.28 -37.70
N ASP A 10 -19.31 -8.82 -37.64
CA ASP A 10 -19.96 -8.43 -36.40
C ASP A 10 -20.06 -9.61 -35.42
N ALA A 11 -20.40 -10.80 -35.91
CA ALA A 11 -20.43 -12.04 -35.13
C ALA A 11 -19.05 -12.41 -34.56
N ILE A 12 -17.98 -12.28 -35.34
CA ILE A 12 -16.61 -12.55 -34.87
C ILE A 12 -16.24 -11.59 -33.73
N TYR A 13 -16.53 -10.29 -33.89
CA TYR A 13 -16.26 -9.31 -32.84
C TYR A 13 -17.05 -9.59 -31.55
N ASP A 14 -18.35 -9.91 -31.67
CA ASP A 14 -19.20 -10.21 -30.53
C ASP A 14 -18.74 -11.49 -29.81
N GLY A 15 -18.26 -12.49 -30.57
CA GLY A 15 -17.68 -13.72 -30.03
C GLY A 15 -16.39 -13.47 -29.25
N ILE A 16 -15.42 -12.76 -29.86
CA ILE A 16 -14.15 -12.42 -29.21
C ILE A 16 -14.38 -11.57 -27.95
N LEU A 17 -15.21 -10.53 -28.07
CA LEU A 17 -15.55 -9.64 -26.98
C LEU A 17 -16.23 -10.42 -25.84
N GLY A 18 -17.21 -11.27 -26.18
CA GLY A 18 -17.92 -12.11 -25.23
C GLY A 18 -16.99 -13.06 -24.47
N ILE A 19 -16.04 -13.71 -25.16
CA ILE A 19 -15.03 -14.58 -24.54
C ILE A 19 -14.13 -13.79 -23.58
N LEU A 20 -13.63 -12.63 -24.01
CA LEU A 20 -12.75 -11.80 -23.19
C LEU A 20 -13.47 -11.31 -21.93
N MET A 21 -14.70 -10.81 -22.08
CA MET A 21 -15.53 -10.35 -20.97
C MET A 21 -15.88 -11.49 -20.02
N LEU A 22 -16.33 -12.63 -20.54
CA LEU A 22 -16.71 -13.77 -19.72
C LEU A 22 -15.51 -14.31 -18.93
N SER A 23 -14.39 -14.59 -19.60
CA SER A 23 -13.19 -15.14 -18.97
C SER A 23 -12.61 -14.21 -17.89
N THR A 24 -12.47 -12.92 -18.21
CA THR A 24 -11.89 -11.93 -17.29
C THR A 24 -12.75 -11.73 -16.05
N ASN A 25 -14.05 -11.47 -16.25
CA ASN A 25 -14.96 -11.22 -15.15
C ASN A 25 -15.19 -12.49 -14.32
N LEU A 26 -15.38 -13.65 -14.95
CA LEU A 26 -15.59 -14.91 -14.21
C LEU A 26 -14.37 -15.26 -13.35
N THR A 27 -13.15 -15.03 -13.84
CA THR A 27 -11.92 -15.24 -13.06
C THR A 27 -11.92 -14.38 -11.78
N ILE A 28 -12.26 -13.09 -11.91
CA ILE A 28 -12.30 -12.16 -10.77
C ILE A 28 -13.45 -12.51 -9.82
N PHE A 29 -14.62 -12.89 -10.35
CA PHE A 29 -15.76 -13.32 -9.56
C PHE A 29 -15.42 -14.55 -8.72
N VAL A 30 -14.89 -15.60 -9.35
CA VAL A 30 -14.47 -16.83 -8.67
C VAL A 30 -13.41 -16.52 -7.61
N PHE A 31 -12.45 -15.66 -7.92
CA PHE A 31 -11.42 -15.24 -6.97
C PHE A 31 -12.03 -14.55 -5.72
N ILE A 32 -12.95 -13.60 -5.91
CA ILE A 32 -13.68 -12.93 -4.81
C ILE A 32 -14.46 -13.96 -3.98
N GLN A 33 -15.09 -14.94 -4.63
CA GLN A 33 -15.85 -15.96 -3.92
C GLN A 33 -14.94 -16.90 -3.13
N ILE A 34 -13.82 -17.37 -3.67
CA ILE A 34 -12.92 -18.31 -2.99
C ILE A 34 -12.29 -17.69 -1.74
N HIS A 35 -11.92 -16.41 -1.78
CA HIS A 35 -11.29 -15.73 -0.65
C HIS A 35 -12.31 -15.32 0.43
N ARG A 36 -12.35 -16.08 1.53
CA ARG A 36 -13.25 -15.86 2.68
C ARG A 36 -13.14 -14.48 3.33
N THR A 37 -11.97 -13.82 3.25
CA THR A 37 -11.75 -12.46 3.76
C THR A 37 -12.41 -11.43 2.85
N LEU A 38 -12.12 -11.49 1.54
CA LEU A 38 -12.70 -10.58 0.53
C LEU A 38 -14.23 -10.71 0.48
N ARG A 39 -14.77 -11.93 0.52
CA ARG A 39 -16.22 -12.16 0.53
C ARG A 39 -16.95 -11.49 1.72
N LYS A 40 -16.24 -11.20 2.82
CA LYS A 40 -16.83 -10.59 4.03
C LYS A 40 -16.79 -9.07 4.02
N GLU A 41 -15.99 -8.45 3.16
CA GLU A 41 -15.92 -6.99 3.08
C GLU A 41 -17.00 -6.45 2.14
N LYS A 42 -17.68 -5.39 2.56
CA LYS A 42 -18.87 -4.83 1.88
C LYS A 42 -18.55 -4.33 0.48
N GLU A 43 -17.36 -3.78 0.34
CA GLU A 43 -16.80 -3.20 -0.89
C GLU A 43 -16.80 -4.19 -2.06
N TYR A 44 -16.62 -5.49 -1.78
CA TYR A 44 -16.61 -6.52 -2.82
C TYR A 44 -17.99 -7.11 -3.16
N ILE A 45 -19.05 -6.75 -2.42
CA ILE A 45 -20.41 -7.20 -2.75
C ILE A 45 -20.87 -6.53 -4.04
N LEU A 46 -20.74 -5.20 -4.12
CA LEU A 46 -21.17 -4.45 -5.30
C LEU A 46 -20.23 -4.68 -6.50
N LEU A 47 -18.92 -4.83 -6.24
CA LEU A 47 -17.98 -5.28 -7.27
C LEU A 47 -18.34 -6.69 -7.77
N GLY A 48 -18.68 -7.61 -6.87
CA GLY A 48 -19.13 -8.95 -7.24
C GLY A 48 -20.37 -8.93 -8.12
N MET A 49 -21.34 -8.04 -7.85
CA MET A 49 -22.53 -7.85 -8.69
C MET A 49 -22.17 -7.28 -10.07
N LEU A 50 -21.31 -6.27 -10.14
CA LEU A 50 -20.85 -5.70 -11.41
C LEU A 50 -20.18 -6.77 -12.29
N VAL A 51 -19.26 -7.54 -11.69
CA VAL A 51 -18.53 -8.60 -12.39
C VAL A 51 -19.46 -9.73 -12.82
N PHE A 52 -20.45 -10.10 -11.99
CA PHE A 52 -21.48 -11.08 -12.33
C PHE A 52 -22.31 -10.66 -13.55
N PHE A 53 -22.82 -9.43 -13.58
CA PHE A 53 -23.59 -8.94 -14.73
C PHE A 53 -22.71 -8.73 -15.97
N ASN A 54 -21.44 -8.35 -15.82
CA ASN A 54 -20.50 -8.31 -16.94
C ASN A 54 -20.24 -9.72 -17.53
N SER A 55 -20.19 -10.76 -16.69
CA SER A 55 -20.11 -12.14 -17.16
C SER A 55 -21.37 -12.57 -17.91
N ILE A 56 -22.55 -12.18 -17.43
CA ILE A 56 -23.83 -12.42 -18.14
C ILE A 56 -23.82 -11.72 -19.51
N LEU A 57 -23.42 -10.44 -19.56
CA LEU A 57 -23.32 -9.70 -20.82
C LEU A 57 -22.34 -10.38 -21.79
N GLY A 58 -21.18 -10.84 -21.31
CA GLY A 58 -20.23 -11.58 -22.13
C GLY A 58 -20.81 -12.88 -22.71
N ALA A 59 -21.53 -13.66 -21.88
CA ALA A 59 -22.19 -14.88 -22.34
C ALA A 59 -23.32 -14.61 -23.36
N LEU A 60 -24.08 -13.53 -23.18
CA LEU A 60 -25.12 -13.11 -24.12
C LEU A 60 -24.54 -12.64 -25.46
N LEU A 61 -23.40 -11.95 -25.45
CA LEU A 61 -22.68 -11.56 -26.67
C LEU A 61 -22.14 -12.79 -27.42
N MET A 62 -21.64 -13.81 -26.69
CA MET A 62 -21.27 -15.08 -27.30
C MET A 62 -22.48 -15.79 -27.93
N TYR A 63 -23.63 -15.77 -27.27
CA TYR A 63 -24.86 -16.34 -27.83
C TYR A 63 -25.34 -15.57 -29.06
N GLN A 64 -25.28 -14.23 -29.03
CA GLN A 64 -25.60 -13.40 -30.19
C GLN A 64 -24.68 -13.72 -31.37
N ALA A 65 -23.37 -13.83 -31.14
CA ALA A 65 -22.40 -14.22 -32.16
C ALA A 65 -22.70 -15.60 -32.76
N TYR A 66 -23.01 -16.58 -31.91
CA TYR A 66 -23.43 -17.91 -32.35
C TYR A 66 -24.69 -17.85 -33.21
N TYR A 67 -25.69 -17.05 -32.81
CA TYR A 67 -26.93 -16.88 -33.54
C TYR A 67 -26.69 -16.25 -34.92
N GLN A 68 -25.92 -15.15 -34.96
CA GLN A 68 -25.55 -14.45 -36.19
C GLN A 68 -24.79 -15.38 -37.15
N PHE A 69 -23.87 -16.20 -36.64
CA PHE A 69 -23.13 -17.14 -37.46
C PHE A 69 -23.99 -18.29 -38.00
N SER A 70 -24.94 -18.80 -37.21
CA SER A 70 -25.66 -20.05 -37.52
C SER A 70 -26.98 -19.85 -38.25
N PHE A 71 -27.67 -18.72 -38.06
CA PHE A 71 -29.06 -18.54 -38.49
C PHE A 71 -29.30 -17.30 -39.36
N GLU A 72 -28.48 -16.26 -39.23
CA GLU A 72 -28.62 -15.01 -39.99
C GLU A 72 -28.39 -15.14 -41.52
N PRO A 73 -27.49 -16.02 -42.03
CA PRO A 73 -27.29 -16.20 -43.48
C PRO A 73 -28.48 -16.83 -44.23
N ILE A 74 -29.53 -17.26 -43.52
CA ILE A 74 -30.58 -18.15 -44.03
C ILE A 74 -31.95 -17.42 -44.15
N ALA A 75 -32.16 -16.30 -43.46
CA ALA A 75 -33.47 -15.65 -43.36
C ALA A 75 -33.49 -14.23 -43.96
N GLN A 76 -34.46 -13.95 -44.84
CA GLN A 76 -34.64 -12.62 -45.47
C GLN A 76 -35.62 -11.71 -44.72
N VAL A 77 -36.62 -12.27 -44.03
CA VAL A 77 -37.61 -11.51 -43.25
C VAL A 77 -38.06 -12.37 -42.06
N LEU A 78 -37.79 -11.91 -40.83
CA LEU A 78 -38.10 -12.65 -39.60
C LEU A 78 -39.28 -11.99 -38.86
N PRO A 79 -40.28 -12.77 -38.42
CA PRO A 79 -41.38 -12.24 -37.62
C PRO A 79 -40.88 -11.88 -36.22
N ARG A 80 -41.36 -10.76 -35.69
CA ARG A 80 -40.97 -10.27 -34.35
C ARG A 80 -41.10 -11.32 -33.25
N SER A 81 -42.18 -12.11 -33.26
CA SER A 81 -42.43 -13.17 -32.27
C SER A 81 -41.36 -14.26 -32.26
N TYR A 82 -40.66 -14.47 -33.39
CA TYR A 82 -39.52 -15.37 -33.47
C TYR A 82 -38.30 -14.77 -32.76
N CYS A 83 -37.95 -13.51 -33.05
CA CYS A 83 -36.79 -12.88 -32.43
C CYS A 83 -36.90 -12.79 -30.89
N PHE A 84 -38.09 -12.52 -30.34
CA PHE A 84 -38.29 -12.50 -28.88
C PHE A 84 -38.16 -13.87 -28.19
N ARG A 85 -38.03 -14.98 -28.94
CA ARG A 85 -37.65 -16.29 -28.36
C ARG A 85 -36.16 -16.37 -28.03
N HIS A 86 -35.35 -15.48 -28.61
CA HIS A 86 -33.92 -15.47 -28.38
C HIS A 86 -33.55 -14.56 -27.21
N PRO A 87 -32.77 -15.07 -26.23
CA PRO A 87 -32.50 -14.35 -24.98
C PRO A 87 -31.72 -13.04 -25.18
N HIS A 88 -30.86 -12.94 -26.21
CA HIS A 88 -30.03 -11.75 -26.42
C HIS A 88 -30.85 -10.49 -26.73
N ILE A 89 -32.05 -10.63 -27.29
CA ILE A 89 -32.96 -9.52 -27.61
C ILE A 89 -33.41 -8.74 -26.37
N ILE A 90 -33.68 -9.43 -25.27
CA ILE A 90 -34.13 -8.81 -24.02
C ILE A 90 -32.96 -8.57 -23.08
N PHE A 91 -32.10 -9.58 -22.91
CA PHE A 91 -31.15 -9.57 -21.81
C PHE A 91 -29.89 -8.75 -22.08
N ILE A 92 -29.47 -8.53 -23.33
CA ILE A 92 -28.35 -7.61 -23.62
C ILE A 92 -28.70 -6.18 -23.19
N PRO A 93 -29.78 -5.54 -23.68
CA PRO A 93 -30.14 -4.19 -23.25
C PRO A 93 -30.46 -4.13 -21.74
N ALA A 94 -31.14 -5.13 -21.19
CA ALA A 94 -31.40 -5.18 -19.75
C ALA A 94 -30.11 -5.19 -18.91
N THR A 95 -29.11 -5.96 -19.37
CA THR A 95 -27.82 -6.08 -18.67
C THR A 95 -27.00 -4.79 -18.80
N ALA A 96 -27.04 -4.13 -19.96
CA ALA A 96 -26.37 -2.84 -20.16
C ALA A 96 -26.93 -1.75 -19.23
N VAL A 97 -28.26 -1.69 -19.06
CA VAL A 97 -28.90 -0.76 -18.13
C VAL A 97 -28.54 -1.07 -16.69
N ILE A 98 -28.63 -2.33 -16.25
CA ILE A 98 -28.34 -2.64 -14.84
C ILE A 98 -26.87 -2.37 -14.49
N ILE A 99 -25.93 -2.67 -15.39
CA ILE A 99 -24.51 -2.33 -15.21
C ILE A 99 -24.35 -0.82 -15.04
N SER A 100 -25.00 -0.01 -15.89
CA SER A 100 -24.94 1.46 -15.79
C SER A 100 -25.54 2.00 -14.49
N LEU A 101 -26.54 1.32 -13.92
CA LEU A 101 -27.11 1.68 -12.63
C LEU A 101 -26.23 1.28 -11.45
N ILE A 102 -25.45 0.20 -11.55
CA ILE A 102 -24.53 -0.25 -10.50
C ILE A 102 -23.35 0.73 -10.31
N LEU A 103 -22.82 1.28 -11.40
CA LEU A 103 -21.66 2.18 -11.40
C LEU A 103 -21.79 3.40 -10.45
N PRO A 104 -22.88 4.19 -10.47
CA PRO A 104 -23.05 5.30 -9.54
C PRO A 104 -23.21 4.84 -8.09
N PHE A 105 -23.83 3.68 -7.82
CA PHE A 105 -23.86 3.13 -6.46
C PHE A 105 -22.46 2.76 -5.96
N MET A 106 -21.60 2.23 -6.83
CA MET A 106 -20.19 1.99 -6.47
C MET A 106 -19.48 3.28 -6.15
N ALA A 107 -19.63 4.31 -6.98
CA ALA A 107 -19.03 5.62 -6.73
C ALA A 107 -19.55 6.24 -5.43
N LEU A 108 -20.85 6.08 -5.13
CA LEU A 108 -21.47 6.57 -3.90
C LEU A 108 -20.98 5.84 -2.65
N ASP A 109 -20.82 4.52 -2.73
CA ASP A 109 -20.22 3.71 -1.66
C ASP A 109 -18.82 4.23 -1.30
N ARG A 110 -18.00 4.58 -2.30
CA ARG A 110 -16.68 5.23 -2.10
C ARG A 110 -16.79 6.60 -1.49
N LEU A 111 -17.73 7.41 -1.97
CA LEU A 111 -17.96 8.75 -1.43
C LEU A 111 -18.33 8.69 0.05
N ILE A 112 -19.17 7.74 0.46
CA ILE A 112 -19.54 7.53 1.86
C ILE A 112 -18.32 7.09 2.68
N ALA A 113 -17.51 6.17 2.15
CA ALA A 113 -16.28 5.72 2.81
C ALA A 113 -15.30 6.89 3.05
N VAL A 114 -15.20 7.82 2.10
CA VAL A 114 -14.34 9.02 2.21
C VAL A 114 -14.92 10.07 3.17
N ILE A 115 -16.21 10.40 3.03
CA ILE A 115 -16.83 11.47 3.84
C ILE A 115 -17.01 11.02 5.30
N ARG A 116 -17.33 9.74 5.55
CA ARG A 116 -17.63 9.21 6.90
C ARG A 116 -16.97 7.84 7.13
N PRO A 117 -15.64 7.77 7.28
CA PRO A 117 -14.91 6.50 7.39
C PRO A 117 -15.33 5.67 8.60
N ILE A 118 -15.46 6.28 9.79
CA ILE A 118 -15.86 5.58 11.03
C ILE A 118 -17.25 4.93 10.86
N TYR A 119 -18.21 5.71 10.34
CA TYR A 119 -19.56 5.22 10.09
C TYR A 119 -19.56 4.08 9.06
N TYR A 120 -18.82 4.24 7.96
CA TYR A 120 -18.75 3.27 6.88
C TYR A 120 -18.24 1.89 7.34
N TYR A 121 -17.16 1.85 8.14
CA TYR A 121 -16.61 0.60 8.65
C TYR A 121 -17.47 -0.04 9.74
N THR A 122 -18.23 0.76 10.52
CA THR A 122 -19.18 0.24 11.53
C THR A 122 -20.53 -0.21 10.98
N LEU A 123 -20.88 0.16 9.75
CA LEU A 123 -22.15 -0.22 9.13
C LEU A 123 -22.28 -1.76 9.05
N ASP A 124 -23.48 -2.30 9.03
CA ASP A 124 -23.68 -3.75 8.85
C ASP A 124 -23.65 -4.12 7.34
N ARG A 125 -23.09 -5.28 7.01
CA ARG A 125 -23.10 -5.87 5.65
C ARG A 125 -24.52 -6.14 5.13
N HIS A 126 -25.49 -6.26 6.04
CA HIS A 126 -26.89 -6.47 5.68
C HIS A 126 -27.45 -5.38 4.74
N CYS A 127 -26.95 -4.14 4.80
CA CYS A 127 -27.35 -3.07 3.89
C CYS A 127 -26.92 -3.36 2.43
N ALA A 128 -25.65 -3.77 2.23
CA ALA A 128 -25.13 -4.11 0.91
C ALA A 128 -25.81 -5.34 0.30
N CYS A 129 -26.16 -6.35 1.10
CA CYS A 129 -26.93 -7.51 0.62
C CYS A 129 -28.36 -7.12 0.21
N LYS A 130 -29.02 -6.20 0.93
CA LYS A 130 -30.34 -5.67 0.54
C LYS A 130 -30.26 -4.90 -0.78
N LEU A 131 -29.24 -4.06 -0.94
CA LEU A 131 -29.00 -3.35 -2.21
C LEU A 131 -28.79 -4.33 -3.37
N ALA A 132 -28.01 -5.40 -3.15
CA ALA A 132 -27.82 -6.44 -4.17
C ALA A 132 -29.16 -7.11 -4.56
N ALA A 133 -30.02 -7.41 -3.59
CA ALA A 133 -31.36 -7.96 -3.87
C ALA A 133 -32.22 -6.98 -4.68
N VAL A 134 -32.20 -5.68 -4.35
CA VAL A 134 -32.91 -4.64 -5.10
C VAL A 134 -32.42 -4.55 -6.55
N ILE A 135 -31.10 -4.64 -6.77
CA ILE A 135 -30.51 -4.65 -8.13
C ILE A 135 -31.02 -5.84 -8.94
N VAL A 136 -31.12 -7.03 -8.34
CA VAL A 136 -31.66 -8.22 -9.03
C VAL A 136 -33.14 -8.04 -9.38
N VAL A 137 -33.96 -7.52 -8.45
CA VAL A 137 -35.38 -7.24 -8.71
C VAL A 137 -35.54 -6.20 -9.82
N LEU A 138 -34.71 -5.15 -9.82
CA LEU A 138 -34.71 -4.12 -10.85
C LEU A 138 -34.33 -4.69 -12.22
N TYR A 139 -33.33 -5.57 -12.29
CA TYR A 139 -32.95 -6.26 -13.53
C TYR A 139 -34.12 -7.07 -14.11
N VAL A 140 -34.84 -7.82 -13.27
CA VAL A 140 -36.04 -8.54 -13.70
C VAL A 140 -37.11 -7.56 -14.19
N GLY A 141 -37.33 -6.45 -13.48
CA GLY A 141 -38.25 -5.40 -13.91
C GLY A 141 -37.91 -4.78 -15.27
N ILE A 142 -36.63 -4.50 -15.52
CA ILE A 142 -36.15 -3.99 -16.82
C ILE A 142 -36.38 -5.01 -17.93
N ALA A 143 -36.09 -6.29 -17.70
CA ALA A 143 -36.33 -7.35 -18.67
C ALA A 143 -37.83 -7.51 -19.01
N VAL A 144 -38.71 -7.40 -18.01
CA VAL A 144 -40.17 -7.42 -18.20
C VAL A 144 -40.62 -6.19 -19.00
N PHE A 145 -40.13 -5.00 -18.65
CA PHE A 145 -40.44 -3.77 -19.38
C PHE A 145 -40.02 -3.85 -20.86
N LEU A 146 -38.83 -4.38 -21.13
CA LEU A 146 -38.33 -4.60 -22.49
C LEU A 146 -39.21 -5.61 -23.24
N ASN A 147 -39.58 -6.72 -22.61
CA ASN A 147 -40.50 -7.69 -23.23
C ASN A 147 -41.87 -7.05 -23.60
N ILE A 148 -42.41 -6.18 -22.75
CA ILE A 148 -43.67 -5.47 -23.03
C ILE A 148 -43.47 -4.42 -24.14
N SER A 149 -42.46 -3.56 -24.03
CA SER A 149 -42.17 -2.49 -24.99
C SER A 149 -41.85 -3.04 -26.38
N GLY A 150 -41.22 -4.22 -26.42
CA GLY A 150 -40.98 -4.99 -27.63
C GLY A 150 -42.23 -5.33 -28.43
N ARG A 151 -43.41 -5.38 -27.80
CA ARG A 151 -44.70 -5.62 -28.48
C ARG A 151 -45.17 -4.44 -29.35
N HIS A 152 -44.51 -3.28 -29.25
CA HIS A 152 -44.81 -2.08 -30.03
C HIS A 152 -43.73 -1.75 -31.08
N GLY A 153 -42.74 -2.63 -31.26
CA GLY A 153 -41.74 -2.53 -32.34
C GLY A 153 -42.24 -3.01 -33.70
N PRO A 154 -41.43 -2.88 -34.76
CA PRO A 154 -41.79 -3.28 -36.13
C PRO A 154 -42.22 -4.76 -36.20
N PRO A 155 -43.22 -5.11 -37.04
CA PRO A 155 -43.79 -6.46 -37.09
C PRO A 155 -42.82 -7.50 -37.67
N VAL A 156 -41.91 -7.06 -38.54
CA VAL A 156 -40.87 -7.87 -39.17
C VAL A 156 -39.54 -7.12 -39.17
N THR A 157 -38.44 -7.86 -39.15
CA THR A 157 -37.08 -7.31 -39.19
C THR A 157 -36.17 -8.20 -40.06
N PRO A 158 -35.18 -7.64 -40.77
CA PRO A 158 -34.19 -8.44 -41.50
C PRO A 158 -33.31 -9.26 -40.54
N HIS A 159 -32.97 -8.68 -39.37
CA HIS A 159 -32.11 -9.31 -38.38
C HIS A 159 -32.71 -9.28 -36.98
N CYS A 160 -32.50 -10.33 -36.20
CA CYS A 160 -32.85 -10.33 -34.78
C CYS A 160 -31.76 -9.62 -33.98
N HIS A 161 -31.74 -8.29 -34.06
CA HIS A 161 -30.82 -7.44 -33.31
C HIS A 161 -31.59 -6.47 -32.39
N PRO A 162 -31.13 -6.22 -31.14
CA PRO A 162 -31.82 -5.33 -30.21
C PRO A 162 -32.06 -3.91 -30.76
N LEU A 163 -31.14 -3.36 -31.56
CA LEU A 163 -31.28 -2.02 -32.13
C LEU A 163 -32.35 -1.91 -33.24
N GLU A 164 -32.80 -3.03 -33.80
CA GLU A 164 -33.70 -3.05 -34.96
C GLU A 164 -35.13 -3.46 -34.57
N ILE A 165 -35.28 -4.13 -33.41
CA ILE A 165 -36.55 -4.73 -32.99
C ILE A 165 -37.39 -3.86 -32.04
N TYR A 166 -36.76 -2.92 -31.34
CA TYR A 166 -37.46 -1.97 -30.47
C TYR A 166 -37.80 -0.70 -31.24
N ASN A 167 -38.84 0.01 -30.80
CA ASN A 167 -39.16 1.31 -31.37
C ASN A 167 -38.09 2.37 -30.99
N HIS A 168 -38.01 3.44 -31.76
CA HIS A 168 -37.05 4.54 -31.54
C HIS A 168 -37.10 5.11 -30.12
N ASN A 169 -38.30 5.25 -29.54
CA ASN A 169 -38.47 5.77 -28.18
C ASN A 169 -37.85 4.84 -27.11
N THR A 170 -38.02 3.53 -27.26
CA THR A 170 -37.44 2.54 -26.34
C THR A 170 -35.92 2.53 -26.47
N ILE A 171 -35.40 2.58 -27.68
CA ILE A 171 -33.97 2.64 -27.95
C ILE A 171 -33.39 3.91 -27.29
N LEU A 172 -33.96 5.08 -27.58
CA LEU A 172 -33.52 6.35 -27.02
C LEU A 172 -33.56 6.34 -25.48
N PHE A 173 -34.63 5.80 -24.88
CA PHE A 173 -34.75 5.68 -23.42
C PHE A 173 -33.65 4.80 -22.82
N GLN A 174 -33.33 3.66 -23.45
CA GLN A 174 -32.25 2.78 -22.98
C GLN A 174 -30.89 3.49 -23.05
N PHE A 175 -30.58 4.15 -24.17
CA PHE A 175 -29.33 4.89 -24.33
C PHE A 175 -29.21 6.07 -23.38
N ALA A 176 -30.29 6.82 -23.19
CA ALA A 176 -30.33 7.91 -22.21
C ALA A 176 -30.06 7.38 -20.79
N THR A 177 -30.70 6.26 -20.41
CA THR A 177 -30.50 5.65 -19.09
C THR A 177 -29.06 5.20 -18.88
N VAL A 178 -28.46 4.52 -19.87
CA VAL A 178 -27.05 4.11 -19.84
C VAL A 178 -26.13 5.32 -19.71
N SER A 179 -26.31 6.32 -20.58
CA SER A 179 -25.48 7.52 -20.60
C SER A 179 -25.57 8.31 -19.28
N LEU A 180 -26.77 8.46 -18.74
CA LEU A 180 -27.01 9.13 -17.46
C LEU A 180 -26.39 8.37 -16.29
N GLY A 181 -26.47 7.04 -16.26
CA GLY A 181 -25.83 6.22 -15.23
C GLY A 181 -24.30 6.40 -15.20
N HIS A 182 -23.67 6.38 -16.37
CA HIS A 182 -22.24 6.63 -16.50
C HIS A 182 -21.87 8.08 -16.14
N LEU A 183 -22.64 9.07 -16.60
CA LEU A 183 -22.43 10.47 -16.24
C LEU A 183 -22.54 10.69 -14.71
N ALA A 184 -23.56 10.10 -14.08
CA ALA A 184 -23.74 10.16 -12.64
C ALA A 184 -22.55 9.57 -11.89
N SER A 185 -22.02 8.43 -12.35
CA SER A 185 -20.80 7.83 -11.81
C SER A 185 -19.60 8.79 -11.88
N VAL A 186 -19.38 9.43 -13.04
CA VAL A 186 -18.29 10.42 -13.21
C VAL A 186 -18.46 11.60 -12.27
N ILE A 187 -19.66 12.17 -12.16
CA ILE A 187 -19.96 13.28 -11.26
C ILE A 187 -19.67 12.89 -9.81
N ILE A 188 -20.10 11.71 -9.37
CA ILE A 188 -19.85 11.23 -8.01
C ILE A 188 -18.36 11.01 -7.76
N TYR A 189 -17.61 10.43 -8.71
CA TYR A 189 -16.15 10.29 -8.56
C TYR A 189 -15.41 11.64 -8.53
N LEU A 190 -15.89 12.67 -9.24
CA LEU A 190 -15.36 14.02 -9.09
C LEU A 190 -15.60 14.55 -7.67
N LEU A 191 -16.78 14.30 -7.10
CA LEU A 191 -17.06 14.62 -5.69
C LEU A 191 -16.16 13.82 -4.74
N VAL A 192 -15.86 12.55 -5.02
CA VAL A 192 -14.88 11.75 -4.25
C VAL A 192 -13.51 12.42 -4.28
N ILE A 193 -13.02 12.83 -5.45
CA ILE A 193 -11.73 13.50 -5.60
C ILE A 193 -11.70 14.83 -4.84
N VAL A 194 -12.77 15.63 -4.93
CA VAL A 194 -12.90 16.90 -4.20
C VAL A 194 -12.96 16.66 -2.69
N ALA A 195 -13.72 15.66 -2.24
CA ALA A 195 -13.82 15.29 -0.83
C ALA A 195 -12.47 14.81 -0.28
N LEU A 196 -11.74 13.99 -1.04
CA LEU A 196 -10.37 13.56 -0.71
C LEU A 196 -9.42 14.76 -0.60
N ARG A 197 -9.48 15.72 -1.54
CA ARG A 197 -8.69 16.96 -1.46
C ARG A 197 -9.06 17.81 -0.24
N LYS A 198 -10.34 17.97 0.05
CA LYS A 198 -10.83 18.71 1.22
C LYS A 198 -10.41 18.03 2.52
N GLN A 199 -10.43 16.71 2.58
CA GLN A 199 -9.95 15.93 3.72
C GLN A 199 -8.43 16.07 3.88
N ILE A 200 -7.66 16.12 2.77
CA ILE A 200 -6.23 16.44 2.80
C ILE A 200 -6.01 17.84 3.38
N CYS A 201 -6.71 18.86 2.87
CA CYS A 201 -6.60 20.23 3.36
C CYS A 201 -7.02 20.35 4.84
N ALA A 202 -8.09 19.67 5.25
CA ALA A 202 -8.56 19.65 6.62
C ALA A 202 -7.62 18.87 7.55
N MET A 203 -6.96 17.82 7.06
CA MET A 203 -5.91 17.11 7.78
C MET A 203 -4.64 17.95 7.90
N THR A 204 -4.23 18.69 6.86
CA THR A 204 -3.10 19.63 6.95
C THR A 204 -3.38 20.82 7.88
N VAL A 205 -4.61 21.34 7.91
CA VAL A 205 -5.01 22.44 8.81
C VAL A 205 -5.25 21.94 10.25
N LYS A 206 -5.77 20.71 10.45
CA LYS A 206 -5.83 20.09 11.79
C LYS A 206 -4.46 19.64 12.30
N SER A 207 -3.53 19.29 11.42
CA SER A 207 -2.12 19.02 11.75
C SER A 207 -1.45 20.28 12.31
N GLU A 208 -1.72 21.46 11.72
CA GLU A 208 -1.26 22.75 12.29
C GLU A 208 -1.75 23.03 13.72
N HIS A 209 -2.90 22.48 14.14
CA HIS A 209 -3.51 22.69 15.47
C HIS A 209 -3.38 21.49 16.43
N ARG A 210 -3.00 20.30 15.97
CA ARG A 210 -3.14 19.05 16.74
C ARG A 210 -2.01 18.05 16.55
N ASP A 211 -0.84 18.51 16.09
CA ASP A 211 0.37 17.68 16.02
C ASP A 211 1.04 17.56 17.41
N LEU A 212 0.31 16.98 18.36
CA LEU A 212 0.80 16.52 19.67
C LEU A 212 0.26 15.15 20.08
N ILE A 213 -0.65 14.54 19.32
CA ILE A 213 -1.38 13.36 19.78
C ILE A 213 -1.49 12.35 18.64
N LEU A 214 -0.80 11.22 18.81
CA LEU A 214 -0.99 9.92 18.14
C LEU A 214 -1.42 9.99 16.66
N SER A 215 -0.49 9.72 15.75
CA SER A 215 -0.84 9.05 14.50
C SER A 215 -0.38 7.59 14.53
N THR A 216 -1.04 6.78 15.36
CA THR A 216 -1.30 5.39 14.97
C THR A 216 -1.89 5.41 13.56
N SER A 217 -1.29 4.70 12.61
CA SER A 217 -1.83 4.40 11.27
C SER A 217 -3.34 4.69 11.07
N PRO A 218 -3.65 5.67 10.20
CA PRO A 218 -4.40 5.34 8.99
C PRO A 218 -3.78 5.96 7.72
N HIS A 219 -2.67 6.70 7.81
CA HIS A 219 -2.22 7.56 6.71
C HIS A 219 -1.59 6.82 5.52
N THR A 220 -0.97 5.64 5.72
CA THR A 220 -0.36 4.84 4.63
C THR A 220 -1.37 3.99 3.87
N LEU A 221 -2.37 3.45 4.57
CA LEU A 221 -3.53 2.78 3.96
C LEU A 221 -4.40 3.80 3.20
N ASP A 222 -4.58 4.99 3.77
CA ASP A 222 -5.30 6.11 3.16
C ASP A 222 -4.54 6.70 1.95
N ARG A 223 -3.21 6.85 1.96
CA ARG A 223 -2.46 7.34 0.76
C ARG A 223 -2.56 6.39 -0.45
N ARG A 224 -2.55 5.07 -0.22
CA ARG A 224 -2.69 4.08 -1.30
C ARG A 224 -4.13 3.94 -1.78
N ASN A 225 -5.11 3.91 -0.87
CA ASN A 225 -6.52 3.97 -1.24
C ASN A 225 -6.82 5.25 -2.03
N ARG A 226 -6.22 6.39 -1.66
CA ARG A 226 -6.30 7.66 -2.42
C ARG A 226 -5.77 7.57 -3.86
N SER A 227 -4.67 6.85 -4.08
CA SER A 227 -4.13 6.63 -5.44
C SER A 227 -5.04 5.73 -6.28
N VAL A 228 -5.61 4.72 -5.64
CA VAL A 228 -6.59 3.79 -6.23
C VAL A 228 -7.85 4.55 -6.65
N GLU A 229 -8.47 5.31 -5.74
CA GLU A 229 -9.68 6.12 -6.01
C GLU A 229 -9.45 7.20 -7.08
N ARG A 230 -8.29 7.87 -7.08
CA ARG A 230 -7.93 8.85 -8.12
C ARG A 230 -7.79 8.19 -9.50
N THR A 231 -7.21 6.99 -9.55
CA THR A 231 -7.06 6.24 -10.81
C THR A 231 -8.44 5.83 -11.35
N PHE A 232 -9.36 5.41 -10.48
CA PHE A 232 -10.73 5.08 -10.89
C PHE A 232 -11.50 6.28 -11.43
N GLY A 233 -11.45 7.42 -10.75
CA GLY A 233 -12.14 8.62 -11.23
C GLY A 233 -11.63 9.09 -12.59
N ILE A 234 -10.30 9.07 -12.81
CA ILE A 234 -9.70 9.42 -14.10
C ILE A 234 -10.13 8.42 -15.19
N PHE A 235 -10.09 7.12 -14.88
CA PHE A 235 -10.41 6.09 -15.85
C PHE A 235 -11.91 6.10 -16.20
N ALA A 236 -12.81 6.27 -15.22
CA ALA A 236 -14.25 6.43 -15.45
C ALA A 236 -14.58 7.67 -16.29
N ALA A 237 -13.90 8.79 -16.05
CA ALA A 237 -14.06 10.00 -16.87
C ALA A 237 -13.54 9.80 -18.30
N ALA A 238 -12.37 9.17 -18.45
CA ALA A 238 -11.80 8.87 -19.76
C ALA A 238 -12.70 7.94 -20.57
N THR A 239 -13.25 6.87 -19.96
CA THR A 239 -14.13 5.96 -20.68
C THR A 239 -15.50 6.56 -20.97
N PHE A 240 -16.02 7.45 -20.12
CA PHE A 240 -17.23 8.22 -20.45
C PHE A 240 -17.00 9.13 -21.66
N LEU A 241 -15.92 9.92 -21.66
CA LEU A 241 -15.61 10.89 -22.72
C LEU A 241 -15.24 10.22 -24.05
N LEU A 242 -14.49 9.11 -24.00
CA LEU A 242 -13.95 8.46 -25.20
C LEU A 242 -14.87 7.38 -25.77
N MET A 243 -15.79 6.83 -24.98
CA MET A 243 -16.64 5.70 -25.42
C MET A 243 -18.13 6.03 -25.31
N VAL A 244 -18.62 6.39 -24.11
CA VAL A 244 -20.07 6.53 -23.86
C VAL A 244 -20.66 7.78 -24.52
N LEU A 245 -19.98 8.93 -24.38
CA LEU A 245 -20.44 10.20 -24.93
C LEU A 245 -20.49 10.19 -26.46
N PRO A 246 -19.45 9.73 -27.20
CA PRO A 246 -19.53 9.60 -28.65
C PRO A 246 -20.65 8.66 -29.10
N THR A 247 -20.86 7.54 -28.39
CA THR A 247 -21.92 6.58 -28.72
C THR A 247 -23.30 7.20 -28.54
N GLY A 248 -23.55 7.91 -27.43
CA GLY A 248 -24.81 8.62 -27.21
C GLY A 248 -25.06 9.73 -28.21
N MET A 249 -24.02 10.47 -28.61
CA MET A 249 -24.11 11.50 -29.66
C MET A 249 -24.45 10.90 -31.01
N LEU A 250 -23.88 9.74 -31.37
CA LEU A 250 -24.23 9.00 -32.58
C LEU A 250 -25.69 8.51 -32.54
N THR A 251 -26.19 8.03 -31.40
CA THR A 251 -27.61 7.64 -31.26
C THR A 251 -28.55 8.82 -31.50
N VAL A 252 -28.22 9.99 -30.93
CA VAL A 252 -29.03 11.20 -31.09
C VAL A 252 -28.94 11.72 -32.53
N PHE A 253 -27.76 11.65 -33.14
CA PHE A 253 -27.56 12.03 -34.54
C PHE A 253 -28.37 11.14 -35.49
N GLU A 254 -28.36 9.83 -35.30
CA GLU A 254 -29.23 8.87 -36.02
C GLU A 254 -30.72 9.26 -35.88
N PHE A 255 -31.17 9.60 -34.67
CA PHE A 255 -32.56 10.01 -34.42
C PHE A 255 -32.97 11.27 -35.18
N PHE A 256 -32.08 12.26 -35.32
CA PHE A 256 -32.39 13.53 -35.99
C PHE A 256 -32.14 13.53 -37.51
N MET A 257 -31.41 12.56 -38.05
CA MET A 257 -31.00 12.51 -39.46
C MET A 257 -31.79 11.50 -40.32
N ASP A 258 -32.88 10.92 -39.80
CA ASP A 258 -33.71 9.88 -40.45
C ASP A 258 -34.21 10.27 -41.87
N ASP A 259 -34.20 11.57 -42.22
CA ASP A 259 -34.64 12.10 -43.52
C ASP A 259 -33.56 12.18 -44.63
N ARG A 260 -32.27 11.82 -44.40
CA ARG A 260 -31.21 11.98 -45.42
C ARG A 260 -30.49 10.70 -45.87
N LYS A 261 -30.51 10.47 -47.20
CA LYS A 261 -29.84 9.50 -48.10
C LYS A 261 -28.98 8.36 -47.48
N ASP A 262 -29.29 7.15 -47.95
CA ASP A 262 -28.89 5.81 -47.47
C ASP A 262 -27.40 5.53 -47.24
N ILE A 263 -26.47 6.20 -47.92
CA ILE A 263 -25.02 5.88 -47.84
C ILE A 263 -24.39 6.39 -46.54
N VAL A 264 -24.79 7.57 -46.06
CA VAL A 264 -24.28 8.13 -44.79
C VAL A 264 -24.80 7.30 -43.61
N ARG A 265 -26.04 6.79 -43.73
CA ARG A 265 -26.71 5.93 -42.75
C ARG A 265 -25.98 4.60 -42.55
N ILE A 266 -25.54 3.93 -43.62
CA ILE A 266 -24.83 2.63 -43.52
C ILE A 266 -23.46 2.77 -42.82
N HIS A 267 -22.70 3.82 -43.15
CA HIS A 267 -21.42 4.09 -42.49
C HIS A 267 -21.60 4.56 -41.04
N ALA A 268 -22.66 5.32 -40.75
CA ALA A 268 -23.01 5.72 -39.38
C ALA A 268 -23.42 4.50 -38.54
N LEU A 269 -24.26 3.61 -39.06
CA LEU A 269 -24.70 2.38 -38.38
C LEU A 269 -23.55 1.40 -38.10
N SER A 270 -22.60 1.24 -39.03
CA SER A 270 -21.44 0.37 -38.80
C SER A 270 -20.49 0.96 -37.74
N LEU A 271 -20.20 2.26 -37.80
CA LEU A 271 -19.41 2.95 -36.78
C LEU A 271 -20.12 2.91 -35.41
N TYR A 272 -21.45 3.03 -35.42
CA TYR A 272 -22.30 2.98 -34.24
C TYR A 272 -22.29 1.61 -33.56
N ARG A 273 -22.40 0.52 -34.33
CA ARG A 273 -22.26 -0.87 -33.82
C ARG A 273 -20.88 -1.11 -33.20
N VAL A 274 -19.82 -0.58 -33.80
CA VAL A 274 -18.46 -0.67 -33.24
C VAL A 274 -18.35 0.13 -31.94
N ALA A 275 -18.84 1.36 -31.89
CA ALA A 275 -18.81 2.21 -30.70
C ALA A 275 -19.57 1.59 -29.51
N LEU A 276 -20.69 0.93 -29.79
CA LEU A 276 -21.47 0.16 -28.82
C LEU A 276 -20.69 -1.02 -28.21
N LYS A 277 -19.92 -1.74 -29.04
CA LYS A 277 -19.07 -2.86 -28.57
C LYS A 277 -17.95 -2.37 -27.65
N PHE A 278 -17.31 -1.25 -27.99
CA PHE A 278 -16.33 -0.61 -27.11
C PHE A 278 -16.96 -0.13 -25.79
N CYS A 279 -18.17 0.44 -25.83
CA CYS A 279 -18.92 0.79 -24.62
C CYS A 279 -19.23 -0.42 -23.73
N ALA A 280 -19.61 -1.56 -24.31
CA ALA A 280 -19.87 -2.79 -23.56
C ALA A 280 -18.63 -3.32 -22.82
N MET A 281 -17.43 -3.01 -23.33
CA MET A 281 -16.16 -3.43 -22.76
C MET A 281 -15.68 -2.55 -21.59
N ASN A 282 -16.16 -1.30 -21.50
CA ASN A 282 -15.77 -0.31 -20.50
C ASN A 282 -15.89 -0.84 -19.04
N PRO A 283 -17.02 -1.43 -18.60
CA PRO A 283 -17.13 -2.01 -17.27
C PRO A 283 -16.09 -3.09 -16.95
N THR A 284 -15.72 -3.91 -17.94
CA THR A 284 -14.69 -4.95 -17.78
C THR A 284 -13.30 -4.33 -17.62
N LEU A 285 -12.98 -3.28 -18.38
CA LEU A 285 -11.73 -2.56 -18.23
C LEU A 285 -11.61 -1.88 -16.85
N ASN A 286 -12.72 -1.29 -16.36
CA ASN A 286 -12.76 -0.71 -15.00
C ASN A 286 -12.41 -1.76 -13.93
N VAL A 287 -12.95 -2.98 -14.08
CA VAL A 287 -12.68 -4.12 -13.20
C VAL A 287 -11.23 -4.61 -13.29
N VAL A 288 -10.63 -4.65 -14.49
CA VAL A 288 -9.22 -5.04 -14.67
C VAL A 288 -8.29 -4.02 -14.01
N VAL A 289 -8.52 -2.73 -14.25
CA VAL A 289 -7.78 -1.65 -13.57
C VAL A 289 -7.94 -1.77 -12.05
N TYR A 290 -9.14 -2.15 -11.59
CA TYR A 290 -9.39 -2.39 -10.18
C TYR A 290 -8.53 -3.51 -9.61
N ALA A 291 -8.54 -4.66 -10.27
CA ALA A 291 -7.79 -5.83 -9.85
C ALA A 291 -6.27 -5.57 -9.84
N LEU A 292 -5.75 -4.81 -10.83
CA LEU A 292 -4.31 -4.51 -10.95
C LEU A 292 -3.81 -3.54 -9.89
N LYS A 293 -4.64 -2.59 -9.45
CA LYS A 293 -4.26 -1.58 -8.44
C LYS A 293 -4.51 -2.06 -7.02
N HIS A 294 -5.41 -3.02 -6.81
CA HIS A 294 -5.75 -3.52 -5.49
C HIS A 294 -4.79 -4.64 -5.04
N LYS A 295 -3.90 -4.37 -4.07
CA LYS A 295 -2.81 -5.27 -3.63
C LYS A 295 -3.28 -6.69 -3.29
N GLN A 296 -4.40 -6.85 -2.61
CA GLN A 296 -4.92 -8.17 -2.21
C GLN A 296 -5.41 -8.99 -3.41
N ILE A 297 -6.04 -8.34 -4.40
CA ILE A 297 -6.53 -9.00 -5.62
C ILE A 297 -5.36 -9.28 -6.56
N TYR A 298 -4.49 -8.29 -6.78
CA TYR A 298 -3.30 -8.45 -7.61
C TYR A 298 -2.41 -9.60 -7.15
N ASN A 299 -2.10 -9.67 -5.84
CA ASN A 299 -1.26 -10.73 -5.29
C ASN A 299 -1.93 -12.11 -5.36
N GLY A 300 -3.25 -12.18 -5.15
CA GLY A 300 -3.97 -13.44 -5.24
C GLY A 300 -4.15 -13.93 -6.68
N LEU A 301 -4.45 -13.04 -7.64
CA LEU A 301 -4.44 -13.36 -9.07
C LEU A 301 -3.05 -13.82 -9.52
N ARG A 302 -1.99 -13.13 -9.07
CA ARG A 302 -0.60 -13.54 -9.33
C ARG A 302 -0.30 -14.96 -8.86
N GLN A 303 -0.86 -15.40 -7.73
CA GLN A 303 -0.70 -16.77 -7.24
C GLN A 303 -1.46 -17.81 -8.08
N VAL A 304 -2.61 -17.44 -8.65
CA VAL A 304 -3.39 -18.31 -9.55
C VAL A 304 -2.68 -18.52 -10.89
N PHE A 305 -2.11 -17.45 -11.46
CA PHE A 305 -1.42 -17.51 -12.75
C PHE A 305 0.03 -18.03 -12.67
N ILE A 306 0.71 -17.92 -11.52
CA ILE A 306 2.09 -18.42 -11.32
C ILE A 306 2.09 -19.77 -10.60
N LYS A 307 1.18 -20.68 -10.94
CA LYS A 307 1.16 -22.01 -10.32
C LYS A 307 2.37 -22.83 -10.78
N LYS A 308 3.50 -22.72 -10.07
CA LYS A 308 4.61 -23.66 -10.12
C LYS A 308 4.10 -24.98 -9.54
N HIS A 309 4.04 -26.01 -10.36
CA HIS A 309 3.67 -27.36 -9.97
C HIS A 309 4.67 -27.87 -8.94
N SER A 310 4.33 -27.81 -7.66
CA SER A 310 5.04 -28.50 -6.59
C SER A 310 3.99 -29.04 -5.64
N SER A 311 3.83 -30.36 -5.72
CA SER A 311 3.06 -31.19 -4.80
C SER A 311 3.60 -31.01 -3.39
N GLY A 312 2.75 -30.71 -2.41
CA GLY A 312 3.15 -30.79 -1.00
C GLY A 312 2.31 -29.99 -0.02
N LYS A 313 1.67 -30.74 0.88
CA LYS A 313 1.43 -30.44 2.31
C LYS A 313 0.52 -29.27 2.70
N LEU A 314 -0.67 -29.70 3.14
CA LEU A 314 -1.36 -29.33 4.38
C LEU A 314 -1.56 -27.82 4.66
N ILE A 315 -2.73 -27.36 4.23
CA ILE A 315 -3.32 -26.07 4.61
C ILE A 315 -3.65 -26.13 6.12
N VAL A 316 -2.89 -25.40 6.93
CA VAL A 316 -3.28 -25.06 8.30
C VAL A 316 -4.32 -23.93 8.21
N THR A 317 -5.55 -24.25 8.57
CA THR A 317 -6.70 -23.35 8.61
C THR A 317 -6.65 -22.48 9.87
N HIS A 318 -6.46 -21.17 9.73
CA HIS A 318 -6.86 -20.22 10.77
C HIS A 318 -8.40 -20.04 10.73
N SER A 319 -9.11 -20.92 11.43
CA SER A 319 -10.48 -20.66 11.85
C SER A 319 -10.75 -21.31 13.21
N GLN A 320 -10.54 -20.55 14.28
CA GLN A 320 -11.30 -20.63 15.53
C GLN A 320 -10.80 -19.54 16.49
N HIS A 321 -11.42 -18.36 16.44
CA HIS A 321 -11.51 -17.42 17.57
C HIS A 321 -12.71 -16.50 17.32
N ALA A 322 -13.89 -17.11 17.25
CA ALA A 322 -15.17 -16.40 17.34
C ALA A 322 -16.25 -17.39 17.82
N SER A 323 -16.08 -17.91 19.04
CA SER A 323 -17.15 -18.54 19.86
C SER A 323 -16.58 -18.92 21.22
N ALA A 324 -16.47 -17.94 22.13
CA ALA A 324 -16.41 -18.18 23.58
C ALA A 324 -16.45 -16.83 24.32
N LYS A 325 -17.60 -16.14 24.25
CA LYS A 325 -18.02 -15.24 25.34
C LYS A 325 -19.41 -15.72 25.77
N ARG A 326 -19.56 -15.90 27.09
CA ARG A 326 -20.69 -16.47 27.84
C ARG A 326 -20.77 -18.00 27.87
N ALA A 327 -20.14 -18.62 28.87
CA ALA A 327 -20.86 -19.23 30.00
C ALA A 327 -19.89 -19.83 31.02
N MET A 328 -20.24 -19.65 32.30
CA MET A 328 -19.83 -20.38 33.50
C MET A 328 -18.44 -20.15 34.12
N PHE A 329 -18.49 -19.36 35.20
CA PHE A 329 -17.78 -19.58 36.46
C PHE A 329 -17.66 -21.08 36.81
N LYS A 330 -16.45 -21.58 37.04
CA LYS A 330 -16.12 -22.38 38.24
C LYS A 330 -14.62 -22.41 38.54
N LYS A 331 -14.35 -22.31 39.84
CA LYS A 331 -13.12 -22.21 40.65
C LYS A 331 -11.99 -23.21 40.32
N SER A 332 -10.78 -22.85 40.80
CA SER A 332 -9.54 -23.64 41.07
C SER A 332 -8.63 -23.88 39.85
N ASN A 333 -7.31 -23.65 39.86
CA ASN A 333 -6.29 -23.49 40.91
C ASN A 333 -5.15 -22.56 40.44
N GLU A 334 -4.39 -22.11 41.44
CA GLU A 334 -3.22 -21.22 41.43
C GLU A 334 -2.26 -21.35 40.22
N VAL A 335 -2.11 -20.24 39.50
CA VAL A 335 -0.84 -19.89 38.85
C VAL A 335 -0.44 -18.54 39.43
N LYS A 336 0.68 -18.52 40.16
CA LYS A 336 1.25 -17.31 40.75
C LYS A 336 1.48 -16.29 39.63
N SER A 337 0.68 -15.22 39.65
CA SER A 337 0.90 -14.02 38.87
C SER A 337 2.19 -13.37 39.35
N VAL A 338 3.26 -13.46 38.56
CA VAL A 338 4.34 -12.48 38.63
C VAL A 338 3.75 -11.19 38.03
N ALA A 339 3.27 -10.32 38.89
CA ALA A 339 2.94 -8.95 38.53
C ALA A 339 4.26 -8.20 38.33
N THR A 340 4.70 -8.05 37.08
CA THR A 340 5.67 -7.02 36.72
C THR A 340 4.91 -5.71 36.53
N SER A 341 5.27 -4.70 37.33
CA SER A 341 4.84 -3.32 37.21
C SER A 341 5.14 -2.79 35.80
N ILE A 342 4.15 -2.16 35.16
CA ILE A 342 4.34 -1.44 33.89
C ILE A 342 4.94 -0.08 34.25
N ASP A 343 6.27 0.00 34.34
CA ASP A 343 6.98 1.28 34.29
C ASP A 343 6.94 1.78 32.85
N ASN A 344 6.08 2.78 32.58
CA ASN A 344 6.05 3.45 31.28
C ASN A 344 7.23 4.42 31.20
N ASP A 345 8.30 4.04 30.50
CA ASP A 345 9.41 4.94 30.21
C ASP A 345 8.98 6.04 29.22
N SER A 346 9.68 7.18 29.27
CA SER A 346 9.39 8.28 28.35
C SER A 346 10.59 9.16 28.02
N VAL A 347 10.56 9.73 26.82
CA VAL A 347 11.48 10.79 26.38
C VAL A 347 10.65 11.99 25.95
N SER A 348 10.95 13.16 26.50
CA SER A 348 10.21 14.39 26.22
C SER A 348 10.96 15.30 25.25
N PHE A 349 10.22 15.82 24.29
CA PHE A 349 10.53 16.96 23.43
C PHE A 349 9.65 18.14 23.88
N LYS A 350 9.84 19.33 23.31
CA LYS A 350 9.06 20.51 23.71
C LYS A 350 7.57 20.38 23.38
N ASP A 351 7.29 19.85 22.21
CA ASP A 351 5.94 19.62 21.72
C ASP A 351 5.50 18.19 22.03
N VAL A 352 6.32 17.17 21.76
CA VAL A 352 5.89 15.77 21.90
C VAL A 352 6.51 15.09 23.13
N THR A 353 5.77 14.21 23.81
CA THR A 353 6.36 13.23 24.74
C THR A 353 6.21 11.83 24.15
N LEU A 354 7.33 11.18 23.84
CA LEU A 354 7.36 9.78 23.45
C LEU A 354 7.23 8.92 24.71
N LYS A 355 6.10 8.22 24.84
CA LYS A 355 5.91 7.16 25.85
C LYS A 355 6.05 5.82 25.17
N PHE A 356 6.75 4.90 25.81
CA PHE A 356 7.01 3.59 25.26
C PHE A 356 7.21 2.58 26.38
N ASN A 357 7.06 1.31 26.02
CA ASN A 357 7.38 0.17 26.84
C ASN A 357 8.41 -0.70 26.12
N PHE A 358 9.32 -1.24 26.90
CA PHE A 358 10.15 -2.35 26.45
C PHE A 358 9.28 -3.61 26.40
N CYS A 359 8.89 -4.02 25.19
CA CYS A 359 8.25 -5.32 24.97
C CYS A 359 9.21 -6.45 25.29
N ARG A 360 10.51 -6.24 25.01
CA ARG A 360 11.58 -7.14 25.42
C ARG A 360 12.87 -6.37 25.65
N PHE A 361 13.50 -6.65 26.78
CA PHE A 361 14.87 -6.26 27.08
C PHE A 361 15.62 -7.51 27.60
N PRO A 362 16.43 -8.18 26.76
CA PRO A 362 17.10 -9.42 27.13
C PRO A 362 17.97 -9.31 28.39
N ASP A 363 17.86 -10.30 29.30
CA ASP A 363 18.67 -10.36 30.53
C ASP A 363 20.18 -10.43 30.26
N GLU A 364 20.58 -11.02 29.13
CA GLU A 364 21.99 -11.07 28.71
C GLU A 364 22.57 -9.66 28.49
N ILE A 365 21.76 -8.74 27.94
CA ILE A 365 22.17 -7.35 27.76
C ILE A 365 22.30 -6.69 29.12
N SER A 366 21.28 -6.84 29.99
CA SER A 366 21.29 -6.30 31.35
C SER A 366 22.53 -6.75 32.15
N LYS A 367 22.93 -8.02 32.03
CA LYS A 367 24.12 -8.57 32.70
C LYS A 367 25.42 -7.92 32.23
N VAL A 368 25.62 -7.81 30.91
CA VAL A 368 26.83 -7.18 30.36
C VAL A 368 26.90 -5.71 30.76
N CYS A 369 25.78 -4.99 30.69
CA CYS A 369 25.69 -3.59 31.11
C CYS A 369 25.96 -3.40 32.61
N ALA A 370 25.55 -4.34 33.46
CA ALA A 370 25.81 -4.31 34.90
C ALA A 370 27.24 -4.75 35.28
N GLY A 371 27.96 -5.41 34.38
CA GLY A 371 29.30 -5.96 34.63
C GLY A 371 30.42 -4.92 34.77
N GLY A 372 30.19 -3.66 34.38
CA GLY A 372 31.11 -2.54 34.57
C GLY A 372 32.32 -2.48 33.61
N ASN A 373 32.58 -3.52 32.82
CA ASN A 373 33.69 -3.60 31.87
C ASN A 373 33.34 -3.16 30.44
N LEU A 374 32.08 -2.75 30.20
CA LEU A 374 31.59 -2.40 28.88
C LEU A 374 31.96 -0.96 28.49
N THR A 375 32.91 -0.82 27.57
CA THR A 375 33.36 0.49 27.07
C THR A 375 32.47 1.02 25.95
N LEU A 376 32.01 0.14 25.06
CA LEU A 376 31.22 0.50 23.88
C LEU A 376 29.90 -0.27 23.80
N LEU A 377 28.78 0.46 23.81
CA LEU A 377 27.49 -0.08 23.39
C LEU A 377 27.24 0.26 21.92
N VAL A 378 27.02 -0.77 21.09
CA VAL A 378 26.67 -0.61 19.68
C VAL A 378 25.18 -0.91 19.50
N VAL A 379 24.40 0.09 19.13
CA VAL A 379 22.97 -0.04 18.88
C VAL A 379 22.71 0.02 17.38
N VAL A 380 22.40 -1.14 16.81
CA VAL A 380 22.01 -1.27 15.40
C VAL A 380 20.51 -0.98 15.28
N GLN A 381 20.15 0.11 14.60
CA GLN A 381 18.76 0.41 14.32
C GLN A 381 18.28 -0.45 13.14
N SER A 382 17.46 -1.46 13.45
CA SER A 382 17.00 -2.48 12.48
C SER A 382 15.48 -2.48 12.35
N ALA A 383 14.92 -3.05 11.29
CA ALA A 383 13.47 -3.22 11.12
C ALA A 383 13.00 -4.64 11.49
N PRO A 384 11.79 -4.85 12.05
CA PRO A 384 11.26 -6.17 12.41
C PRO A 384 11.41 -7.23 11.32
N SER A 385 11.25 -6.82 10.05
CA SER A 385 11.35 -7.71 8.88
C SER A 385 12.78 -8.03 8.42
N SER A 386 13.81 -7.38 8.97
CA SER A 386 15.21 -7.46 8.49
C SER A 386 16.01 -8.64 9.05
N PHE A 387 15.36 -9.80 9.22
CA PHE A 387 15.96 -11.05 9.74
C PHE A 387 17.30 -11.40 9.10
N LYS A 388 17.32 -11.44 7.76
CA LYS A 388 18.49 -11.83 6.99
C LYS A 388 19.67 -10.88 7.19
N ILE A 389 19.40 -9.58 7.28
CA ILE A 389 20.43 -8.57 7.49
C ILE A 389 21.03 -8.73 8.90
N ARG A 390 20.19 -8.91 9.92
CA ARG A 390 20.66 -9.20 11.29
C ARG A 390 21.51 -10.48 11.34
N ASP A 391 21.09 -11.55 10.67
CA ASP A 391 21.87 -12.80 10.59
C ASP A 391 23.23 -12.60 9.90
N VAL A 392 23.30 -11.77 8.86
CA VAL A 392 24.59 -11.46 8.22
C VAL A 392 25.45 -10.59 9.12
N ILE A 393 24.89 -9.60 9.82
CA ILE A 393 25.63 -8.79 10.80
C ILE A 393 26.23 -9.69 11.90
N ARG A 394 25.43 -10.57 12.50
CA ARG A 394 25.87 -11.55 13.52
C ARG A 394 26.98 -12.49 13.04
N SER A 395 26.98 -12.84 11.75
CA SER A 395 27.99 -13.72 11.15
C SER A 395 29.15 -12.98 10.48
N THR A 396 29.27 -11.67 10.71
CA THR A 396 30.34 -10.83 10.18
C THR A 396 30.95 -9.94 11.27
N TRP A 397 30.68 -8.65 11.25
CA TRP A 397 31.31 -7.66 12.12
C TRP A 397 30.73 -7.60 13.54
N ALA A 398 29.65 -8.34 13.79
CA ALA A 398 29.08 -8.55 15.13
C ALA A 398 29.23 -10.01 15.62
N ASP A 399 30.20 -10.77 15.07
CA ASP A 399 30.47 -12.14 15.50
C ASP A 399 31.31 -12.17 16.79
N ASN A 400 30.68 -12.59 17.90
CA ASN A 400 31.31 -12.70 19.23
C ASN A 400 32.53 -13.62 19.26
N ASN A 401 32.71 -14.53 18.30
CA ASN A 401 33.87 -15.43 18.29
C ASN A 401 35.08 -14.84 17.57
N ASN A 402 34.84 -13.97 16.59
CA ASN A 402 35.86 -13.47 15.66
C ASN A 402 36.23 -12.00 15.90
N VAL A 403 35.38 -11.24 16.58
CA VAL A 403 35.64 -9.84 16.97
C VAL A 403 36.13 -9.81 18.42
N ALA A 404 37.38 -9.38 18.62
CA ALA A 404 38.07 -9.51 19.90
C ALA A 404 37.38 -8.74 21.03
N SER A 405 36.90 -7.53 20.72
CA SER A 405 36.23 -6.64 21.68
C SER A 405 34.85 -7.13 22.11
N LEU A 406 34.18 -7.91 21.27
CA LEU A 406 32.92 -8.58 21.64
C LEU A 406 33.19 -9.80 22.51
N LYS A 407 34.25 -10.54 22.20
CA LYS A 407 34.68 -11.71 22.99
C LYS A 407 35.14 -11.36 24.39
N SER A 408 35.84 -10.22 24.55
CA SER A 408 36.27 -9.70 25.86
C SER A 408 35.17 -8.95 26.61
N GLU A 409 33.98 -8.82 26.02
CA GLU A 409 32.85 -8.04 26.53
C GLU A 409 33.15 -6.54 26.76
N SER A 410 34.24 -6.01 26.15
CA SER A 410 34.53 -4.57 26.16
C SER A 410 33.62 -3.79 25.19
N ALA A 411 32.99 -4.49 24.25
CA ALA A 411 31.92 -3.99 23.39
C ALA A 411 30.73 -4.95 23.35
N LYS A 412 29.52 -4.42 23.12
CA LYS A 412 28.28 -5.20 22.96
C LYS A 412 27.45 -4.67 21.80
N VAL A 413 27.04 -5.55 20.89
CA VAL A 413 26.12 -5.23 19.80
C VAL A 413 24.70 -5.65 20.19
N VAL A 414 23.75 -4.75 19.99
CA VAL A 414 22.31 -5.00 20.19
C VAL A 414 21.51 -4.45 19.00
N PHE A 415 20.42 -5.10 18.66
CA PHE A 415 19.47 -4.63 17.65
C PHE A 415 18.28 -3.94 18.31
N LEU A 416 18.00 -2.69 17.92
CA LEU A 416 16.81 -1.96 18.35
C LEU A 416 15.75 -2.00 17.24
N ILE A 417 14.58 -2.53 17.57
CA ILE A 417 13.43 -2.62 16.66
C ILE A 417 12.15 -2.03 17.28
N GLY A 418 11.28 -1.47 16.43
CA GLY A 418 9.92 -1.09 16.82
C GLY A 418 8.91 -2.23 16.63
N ASN A 419 7.61 -1.92 16.75
CA ASN A 419 6.49 -2.87 16.61
C ASN A 419 6.63 -4.14 17.47
N GLY A 420 7.29 -4.03 18.62
CA GLY A 420 7.54 -5.17 19.52
C GLY A 420 6.28 -5.72 20.20
N ASP A 421 5.18 -4.97 20.18
CA ASP A 421 3.86 -5.34 20.72
C ASP A 421 3.09 -6.32 19.82
N THR A 422 3.45 -6.38 18.55
CA THR A 422 2.82 -7.22 17.52
C THR A 422 3.84 -8.08 16.76
N PRO A 423 4.70 -8.85 17.46
CA PRO A 423 5.75 -9.61 16.80
C PRO A 423 5.17 -10.77 15.98
N THR A 424 5.78 -11.05 14.83
CA THR A 424 5.47 -12.29 14.10
C THR A 424 6.04 -13.49 14.85
N LYS A 425 5.58 -14.70 14.53
CA LYS A 425 6.11 -15.93 15.15
C LYS A 425 7.60 -16.12 14.87
N GLU A 426 8.03 -15.71 13.69
CA GLU A 426 9.44 -15.76 13.26
C GLU A 426 10.29 -14.78 14.08
N LEU A 427 9.79 -13.55 14.31
CA LEU A 427 10.47 -12.56 15.15
C LEU A 427 10.55 -13.01 16.60
N GLN A 428 9.47 -13.58 17.14
CA GLN A 428 9.49 -14.13 18.48
C GLN A 428 10.56 -15.23 18.62
N LYS A 429 10.62 -16.15 17.66
CA LYS A 429 11.64 -17.20 17.63
C LYS A 429 13.05 -16.62 17.54
N GLU A 430 13.28 -15.60 16.71
CA GLU A 430 14.60 -14.95 16.59
C GLU A 430 15.01 -14.30 17.92
N MET A 431 14.11 -13.53 18.54
CA MET A 431 14.36 -12.89 19.84
C MET A 431 14.68 -13.93 20.93
N ASP A 432 13.96 -15.06 20.94
CA ASP A 432 14.21 -16.16 21.87
C ASP A 432 15.53 -16.87 21.64
N THR A 433 15.98 -16.94 20.39
CA THR A 433 17.20 -17.66 19.99
C THR A 433 18.46 -16.82 20.25
N HIS A 434 18.46 -15.53 19.91
CA HIS A 434 19.68 -14.73 19.88
C HIS A 434 19.87 -13.82 21.09
N GLN A 435 18.80 -13.47 21.82
CA GLN A 435 18.85 -12.62 23.04
C GLN A 435 19.61 -11.29 22.86
N ASP A 436 19.69 -10.77 21.63
CA ASP A 436 20.40 -9.55 21.26
C ASP A 436 19.47 -8.45 20.71
N ILE A 437 18.15 -8.69 20.75
CA ILE A 437 17.12 -7.77 20.25
C ILE A 437 16.43 -7.07 21.42
N ILE A 438 16.52 -5.75 21.45
CA ILE A 438 15.68 -4.88 22.26
C ILE A 438 14.47 -4.48 21.40
N SER A 439 13.27 -4.82 21.87
CA SER A 439 12.02 -4.48 21.16
C SER A 439 11.14 -3.55 22.00
N VAL A 440 10.61 -2.53 21.34
CA VAL A 440 9.73 -1.52 21.95
C VAL A 440 8.38 -1.45 21.24
N ASP A 441 7.35 -1.00 21.93
CA ASP A 441 5.99 -0.79 21.41
C ASP A 441 5.84 0.49 20.56
N THR A 442 6.93 0.99 19.98
CA THR A 442 6.93 2.17 19.12
C THR A 442 6.82 1.77 17.65
N GLU A 443 6.02 2.49 16.86
CA GLU A 443 5.87 2.22 15.41
C GLU A 443 7.18 2.42 14.64
N ASP A 444 7.59 1.38 13.92
CA ASP A 444 8.78 1.32 13.11
C ASP A 444 8.51 1.81 11.69
N SER A 445 8.95 3.04 11.40
CA SER A 445 8.90 3.61 10.07
C SER A 445 10.05 4.58 9.86
N TYR A 446 10.41 4.85 8.60
CA TYR A 446 11.47 5.80 8.28
C TYR A 446 11.22 7.20 8.88
N LYS A 447 9.96 7.63 8.99
CA LYS A 447 9.62 8.92 9.59
C LYS A 447 9.78 8.96 11.11
N ASN A 448 9.79 7.79 11.74
CA ASN A 448 9.91 7.61 13.18
C ASN A 448 11.34 7.24 13.60
N LEU A 449 12.33 7.37 12.70
CA LEU A 449 13.74 7.15 13.04
C LEU A 449 14.18 8.01 14.23
N ILE A 450 13.65 9.23 14.34
CA ILE A 450 13.90 10.09 15.51
C ILE A 450 13.54 9.41 16.84
N PHE A 451 12.46 8.61 16.89
CA PHE A 451 12.12 7.89 18.11
C PHE A 451 13.11 6.77 18.40
N LYS A 452 13.57 6.02 17.39
CA LYS A 452 14.65 5.05 17.59
C LYS A 452 15.93 5.72 18.07
N THR A 453 16.30 6.87 17.54
CA THR A 453 17.50 7.60 17.98
C THR A 453 17.34 8.08 19.42
N ALA A 454 16.19 8.64 19.78
CA ALA A 454 15.89 9.03 21.16
C ALA A 454 15.94 7.83 22.12
N LEU A 455 15.40 6.68 21.71
CA LEU A 455 15.47 5.42 22.46
C LEU A 455 16.91 4.90 22.59
N THR A 456 17.70 4.96 21.53
CA THR A 456 19.13 4.61 21.55
C THR A 456 19.88 5.41 22.63
N LEU A 457 19.65 6.73 22.68
CA LEU A 457 20.21 7.59 23.73
C LEU A 457 19.68 7.22 25.11
N HIS A 458 18.35 7.06 25.24
CA HIS A 458 17.70 6.75 26.52
C HIS A 458 18.15 5.40 27.11
N ILE A 459 18.27 4.36 26.29
CA ILE A 459 18.77 3.03 26.70
C ILE A 459 20.19 3.16 27.25
N SER A 460 21.06 3.88 26.54
CA SER A 460 22.44 4.10 26.99
C SER A 460 22.48 4.86 28.33
N GLN A 461 21.62 5.85 28.52
CA GLN A 461 21.59 6.64 29.76
C GLN A 461 21.00 5.89 30.97
N THR A 462 19.94 5.09 30.75
CA THR A 462 19.11 4.57 31.85
C THR A 462 19.29 3.08 32.12
N ARG A 463 19.68 2.30 31.11
CA ARG A 463 19.78 0.83 31.20
C ARG A 463 21.20 0.31 30.97
N CYS A 464 22.04 1.03 30.23
CA CYS A 464 23.36 0.56 29.84
C CYS A 464 24.36 1.70 29.64
N GLN A 465 24.86 2.26 30.74
CA GLN A 465 25.80 3.36 30.70
C GLN A 465 27.21 2.85 30.33
N THR A 466 27.78 3.45 29.29
CA THR A 466 29.10 3.11 28.73
C THR A 466 29.88 4.38 28.43
N SER A 467 31.20 4.27 28.23
CA SER A 467 32.05 5.40 27.84
C SER A 467 31.65 5.95 26.47
N PHE A 468 31.33 5.05 25.55
CA PHE A 468 30.91 5.36 24.19
C PHE A 468 29.63 4.63 23.80
N LEU A 469 28.80 5.32 23.03
CA LEU A 469 27.61 4.80 22.36
C LEU A 469 27.80 4.93 20.85
N LEU A 470 27.75 3.82 20.12
CA LEU A 470 27.70 3.82 18.66
C LEU A 470 26.25 3.62 18.21
N LYS A 471 25.68 4.63 17.54
CA LYS A 471 24.47 4.48 16.73
C LYS A 471 24.91 4.05 15.33
N VAL A 472 24.31 2.98 14.81
CA VAL A 472 24.61 2.51 13.46
C VAL A 472 23.35 1.95 12.78
N ASP A 473 23.20 2.20 11.49
CA ASP A 473 22.11 1.65 10.67
C ASP A 473 22.40 0.20 10.24
N GLU A 474 21.35 -0.57 9.94
CA GLU A 474 21.50 -1.97 9.51
C GLU A 474 22.16 -2.16 8.13
N ASP A 475 22.34 -1.09 7.35
CA ASP A 475 22.99 -1.09 6.03
C ASP A 475 24.47 -0.60 6.09
N VAL A 476 25.07 -0.71 7.27
CA VAL A 476 26.46 -0.31 7.56
C VAL A 476 27.27 -1.52 8.05
N VAL A 477 28.54 -1.58 7.65
CA VAL A 477 29.55 -2.42 8.29
C VAL A 477 30.49 -1.52 9.07
N PHE A 478 30.75 -1.86 10.33
CA PHE A 478 31.61 -1.11 11.23
C PHE A 478 32.72 -2.02 11.81
N ASN A 479 33.98 -1.58 11.77
CA ASN A 479 35.08 -2.31 12.39
C ASN A 479 35.24 -1.90 13.87
N ILE A 480 34.63 -2.70 14.75
CA ILE A 480 34.61 -2.48 16.21
C ILE A 480 36.02 -2.56 16.79
N ASP A 481 36.82 -3.57 16.44
CA ASP A 481 38.17 -3.75 17.00
C ASP A 481 39.07 -2.57 16.61
N ARG A 482 39.04 -2.09 15.36
CA ARG A 482 39.80 -0.91 14.94
C ARG A 482 39.38 0.35 15.70
N PHE A 483 38.09 0.51 16.00
CA PHE A 483 37.63 1.62 16.84
C PHE A 483 38.18 1.50 18.26
N MET A 484 38.11 0.30 18.86
CA MET A 484 38.58 0.04 20.22
C MET A 484 40.10 0.22 20.35
N ASP A 485 40.88 -0.22 19.35
CA ASP A 485 42.33 -0.01 19.28
C ASP A 485 42.71 1.49 19.19
N GLY A 486 41.82 2.30 18.60
CA GLY A 486 42.05 3.73 18.39
C GLY A 486 41.53 4.64 19.51
N ILE A 487 40.90 4.09 20.55
CA ILE A 487 40.09 4.86 21.51
C ILE A 487 40.92 5.94 22.22
N ASP A 488 42.07 5.57 22.80
CA ASP A 488 42.89 6.47 23.63
C ASP A 488 43.58 7.58 22.82
N SER A 489 43.81 7.34 21.53
CA SER A 489 44.54 8.26 20.65
C SER A 489 43.65 9.24 19.90
N ALA A 490 42.43 8.82 19.53
CA ALA A 490 41.55 9.57 18.65
C ALA A 490 40.19 9.94 19.28
N PHE A 491 39.82 9.35 20.41
CA PHE A 491 38.49 9.50 21.02
C PHE A 491 38.59 9.87 22.51
N HIS A 492 38.30 11.13 22.85
CA HIS A 492 38.36 11.62 24.22
C HIS A 492 37.00 11.47 24.92
N SER A 493 36.90 10.50 25.85
CA SER A 493 35.68 10.20 26.60
C SER A 493 35.19 11.35 27.49
N ASP A 494 36.11 12.21 27.94
CA ASP A 494 35.84 13.16 29.03
C ASP A 494 35.10 14.42 28.57
N SER A 495 35.03 14.65 27.25
CA SER A 495 34.35 15.81 26.67
C SER A 495 33.07 15.40 25.95
N ALA A 496 32.03 16.23 26.05
CA ALA A 496 30.78 16.01 25.33
C ALA A 496 31.00 16.19 23.82
N ALA A 497 31.25 15.07 23.13
CA ALA A 497 31.56 15.01 21.72
C ALA A 497 30.81 13.90 20.98
N ILE A 498 30.58 14.14 19.69
CA ILE A 498 30.09 13.19 18.68
C ILE A 498 31.16 13.08 17.58
N TYR A 499 31.58 11.86 17.28
CA TYR A 499 32.59 11.54 16.26
C TYR A 499 31.93 10.92 15.03
N CYS A 500 32.12 11.53 13.87
CA CYS A 500 31.37 11.18 12.67
C CYS A 500 31.95 11.81 11.40
N LYS A 501 31.38 11.46 10.24
CA LYS A 501 31.46 12.30 9.04
C LYS A 501 30.53 13.50 9.22
N THR A 502 31.03 14.72 9.04
CA THR A 502 30.22 15.94 9.20
C THR A 502 29.64 16.43 7.88
N TRP A 503 28.48 17.09 7.97
CA TRP A 503 27.86 17.85 6.89
C TRP A 503 27.72 19.30 7.31
N GLN A 504 28.03 20.23 6.39
CA GLN A 504 27.91 21.67 6.60
C GLN A 504 27.12 22.32 5.46
N GLY A 505 26.35 23.37 5.78
CA GLY A 505 25.69 24.21 4.77
C GLY A 505 24.50 23.58 4.06
N ALA A 506 23.94 22.47 4.58
CA ALA A 506 22.73 21.87 4.03
C ALA A 506 21.51 22.76 4.27
N ARG A 507 20.64 22.87 3.26
CA ARG A 507 19.37 23.61 3.36
C ARG A 507 18.23 22.67 3.76
N PRO A 508 17.32 23.11 4.66
CA PRO A 508 16.10 22.36 4.94
C PRO A 508 15.26 22.22 3.68
N SER A 509 14.90 20.98 3.34
CA SER A 509 13.97 20.74 2.25
C SER A 509 12.57 21.20 2.64
N ARG A 510 12.01 22.14 1.86
CA ARG A 510 10.64 22.66 2.06
C ARG A 510 9.60 21.98 1.16
N ASP A 511 10.02 20.99 0.37
CA ASP A 511 9.10 20.18 -0.43
C ASP A 511 8.47 19.08 0.45
N VAL A 512 7.15 19.16 0.65
CA VAL A 512 6.36 18.21 1.44
C VAL A 512 6.41 16.76 0.91
N ASN A 513 6.89 16.55 -0.32
CA ASN A 513 7.05 15.23 -0.91
C ASN A 513 8.44 14.64 -0.69
N ASN A 514 9.40 15.44 -0.24
CA ASN A 514 10.76 14.99 0.07
C ASN A 514 10.75 14.19 1.38
N ALA A 515 11.52 13.09 1.43
CA ALA A 515 11.65 12.26 2.63
C ALA A 515 12.27 13.03 3.82
N TRP A 516 13.07 14.06 3.52
CA TRP A 516 13.73 14.93 4.50
C TRP A 516 13.08 16.32 4.59
N TYR A 517 11.76 16.40 4.35
CA TYR A 517 10.99 17.64 4.54
C TYR A 517 11.09 18.14 5.99
N VAL A 518 11.40 19.43 6.15
CA VAL A 518 11.35 20.14 7.43
C VAL A 518 10.56 21.42 7.23
N SER A 519 9.51 21.63 8.02
CA SER A 519 8.67 22.84 7.92
C SER A 519 9.39 24.08 8.45
N GLU A 520 8.99 25.27 7.98
CA GLU A 520 9.54 26.55 8.48
C GLU A 520 9.20 26.77 9.96
N ARG A 521 8.07 26.23 10.42
CA ARG A 521 7.70 26.24 11.85
C ARG A 521 8.70 25.45 12.70
N GLN A 522 9.07 24.25 12.26
CA GLN A 522 10.01 23.37 12.96
C GLN A 522 11.43 23.93 12.97
N PHE A 523 11.87 24.51 11.85
CA PHE A 523 13.20 25.12 11.75
C PHE A 523 13.14 26.34 10.85
N ARG A 524 13.31 27.53 11.44
CA ARG A 524 13.30 28.83 10.73
C ARG A 524 14.64 29.18 10.10
N GLY A 525 15.71 28.47 10.45
CA GLY A 525 17.04 28.71 9.92
C GLY A 525 17.12 28.45 8.41
N PHE A 526 17.96 29.23 7.73
CA PHE A 526 18.21 29.06 6.29
C PHE A 526 19.12 27.88 5.98
N LEU A 527 20.10 27.62 6.87
CA LEU A 527 21.01 26.49 6.81
C LEU A 527 20.88 25.70 8.12
N PHE A 528 20.98 24.38 8.03
CA PHE A 528 21.18 23.58 9.23
C PHE A 528 22.56 23.89 9.84
N PRO A 529 22.70 23.78 11.18
CA PRO A 529 24.02 23.75 11.79
C PRO A 529 24.81 22.55 11.29
N GLU A 530 26.12 22.53 11.55
CA GLU A 530 26.93 21.34 11.32
C GLU A 530 26.35 20.13 12.06
N TYR A 531 26.19 19.01 11.35
CA TYR A 531 25.60 17.79 11.89
C TYR A 531 26.35 16.56 11.36
N CYS A 532 26.18 15.43 12.02
CA CYS A 532 26.76 14.15 11.63
C CYS A 532 25.92 13.44 10.57
N ALA A 533 26.57 12.73 9.66
CA ALA A 533 25.89 11.85 8.72
C ALA A 533 25.13 10.73 9.46
N GLY A 534 23.86 10.53 9.10
CA GLY A 534 22.98 9.54 9.73
C GLY A 534 23.45 8.08 9.83
N PRO A 535 24.17 7.48 8.85
CA PRO A 535 24.44 6.04 8.86
C PRO A 535 25.18 5.51 10.09
N SER A 536 26.15 6.27 10.61
CA SER A 536 26.89 5.89 11.82
C SER A 536 27.56 7.09 12.48
N TYR A 537 27.50 7.14 13.82
CA TYR A 537 28.23 8.11 14.63
C TYR A 537 28.43 7.60 16.06
N VAL A 538 29.56 7.97 16.66
CA VAL A 538 29.93 7.61 18.04
C VAL A 538 29.70 8.80 18.95
N LEU A 539 29.03 8.59 20.07
CA LEU A 539 28.81 9.59 21.11
C LEU A 539 29.54 9.21 22.39
N THR A 540 30.09 10.20 23.06
CA THR A 540 30.56 10.06 24.44
C THR A 540 29.38 10.00 25.41
N SER A 541 29.57 9.37 26.57
CA SER A 541 28.56 9.30 27.65
C SER A 541 28.03 10.69 28.02
N SER A 542 28.92 11.67 28.16
CA SER A 542 28.59 13.06 28.48
C SER A 542 27.78 13.75 27.37
N ALA A 543 28.04 13.45 26.10
CA ALA A 543 27.21 13.91 24.98
C ALA A 543 25.79 13.33 25.04
N VAL A 544 25.65 12.02 25.33
CA VAL A 544 24.33 11.38 25.46
C VAL A 544 23.49 12.08 26.54
N THR A 545 24.06 12.32 27.72
CA THR A 545 23.39 13.04 28.81
C THR A 545 23.01 14.47 28.40
N ALA A 546 23.93 15.22 27.80
CA ALA A 546 23.70 16.60 27.39
C ALA A 546 22.59 16.71 26.32
N LEU A 547 22.57 15.80 25.35
CA LEU A 547 21.53 15.72 24.33
C LEU A 547 20.17 15.42 24.93
N LEU A 548 20.05 14.37 25.74
CA LEU A 548 18.77 13.97 26.37
C LEU A 548 18.18 15.09 27.24
N ASN A 549 19.02 15.79 28.01
CA ASN A 549 18.59 16.92 28.84
C ASN A 549 18.13 18.12 28.00
N SER A 550 18.60 18.24 26.76
CA SER A 550 18.29 19.35 25.86
C SER A 550 17.07 19.09 24.98
N LEU A 551 16.71 17.82 24.70
CA LEU A 551 15.55 17.45 23.87
C LEU A 551 14.24 18.18 24.27
N PRO A 552 13.88 18.33 25.57
CA PRO A 552 12.64 19.00 25.97
C PRO A 552 12.53 20.48 25.58
N ASN A 553 13.61 21.10 25.10
CA ASN A 553 13.63 22.51 24.69
C ASN A 553 13.28 22.71 23.21
N PHE A 554 13.19 21.64 22.42
CA PHE A 554 13.03 21.71 20.96
C PHE A 554 11.75 21.04 20.47
N ASP A 555 11.08 21.69 19.52
CA ASP A 555 9.99 21.08 18.75
C ASP A 555 10.59 19.95 17.90
N LEU A 556 9.92 18.79 17.85
CA LEU A 556 10.46 17.60 17.21
C LEU A 556 10.63 17.78 15.70
N ILE A 557 11.80 17.36 15.19
CA ILE A 557 12.11 17.29 13.76
C ILE A 557 12.38 15.83 13.38
N THR A 558 11.76 15.38 12.29
CA THR A 558 11.79 13.96 11.88
C THR A 558 13.11 13.52 11.22
N VAL A 559 13.89 14.47 10.70
CA VAL A 559 15.24 14.23 10.17
C VAL A 559 16.19 14.13 11.36
N GLU A 560 16.40 12.90 11.83
CA GLU A 560 16.93 12.61 13.16
C GLU A 560 18.40 13.01 13.33
N ASP A 561 19.20 12.85 12.28
CA ASP A 561 20.64 13.18 12.30
C ASP A 561 20.84 14.70 12.38
N VAL A 562 20.13 15.47 11.56
CA VAL A 562 20.08 16.94 11.62
C VAL A 562 19.57 17.42 12.97
N PHE A 563 18.50 16.81 13.47
CA PHE A 563 17.87 17.24 14.72
C PHE A 563 18.76 16.97 15.94
N VAL A 564 19.17 15.73 16.14
CA VAL A 564 19.91 15.31 17.35
C VAL A 564 21.36 15.78 17.29
N THR A 565 22.06 15.52 16.19
CA THR A 565 23.51 15.78 16.08
C THR A 565 23.86 17.17 15.59
N GLY A 566 22.88 17.91 15.06
CA GLY A 566 23.02 19.30 14.64
C GLY A 566 22.37 20.27 15.62
N ILE A 567 21.03 20.37 15.57
CA ILE A 567 20.27 21.41 16.28
C ILE A 567 20.37 21.25 17.79
N VAL A 568 20.06 20.07 18.32
CA VAL A 568 20.09 19.79 19.76
C VAL A 568 21.54 19.80 20.26
N ALA A 569 22.47 19.17 19.53
CA ALA A 569 23.89 19.17 19.87
C ALA A 569 24.48 20.59 19.95
N GLN A 570 24.16 21.46 19.00
CA GLN A 570 24.62 22.85 19.01
C GLN A 570 24.13 23.61 20.24
N SER A 571 22.86 23.41 20.64
CA SER A 571 22.33 24.04 21.84
C SER A 571 22.87 23.45 23.14
N ALA A 572 23.26 22.18 23.12
CA ALA A 572 23.81 21.46 24.27
C ALA A 572 25.33 21.62 24.43
N ASP A 573 25.96 22.45 23.60
CA ASP A 573 27.42 22.62 23.48
C ASP A 573 28.18 21.30 23.26
N VAL A 574 27.54 20.37 22.55
CA VAL A 574 28.15 19.09 22.17
C VAL A 574 28.94 19.29 20.88
N LYS A 575 30.23 18.99 20.93
CA LYS A 575 31.14 19.14 19.78
C LYS A 575 30.89 18.04 18.75
N ARG A 576 30.80 18.38 17.46
CA ARG A 576 30.94 17.41 16.38
C ARG A 576 32.41 17.39 15.96
N ILE A 577 33.03 16.23 16.00
CA ILE A 577 34.42 16.03 15.61
C ILE A 577 34.42 15.31 14.25
N GLY A 578 34.80 16.06 13.21
CA GLY A 578 34.90 15.56 11.84
C GLY A 578 35.97 14.48 11.72
N MET A 579 35.55 13.31 11.27
CA MET A 579 36.38 12.13 11.03
C MET A 579 36.08 11.57 9.64
N GLU A 580 36.13 12.43 8.63
CA GLU A 580 35.77 12.10 7.25
C GLU A 580 36.57 10.90 6.73
N SER A 581 37.88 10.83 6.98
CA SER A 581 38.70 9.68 6.55
C SER A 581 38.27 8.35 7.16
N ARG A 582 37.57 8.37 8.30
CA ARG A 582 37.17 7.17 9.06
C ARG A 582 35.71 6.75 8.83
N PHE A 583 34.83 7.69 8.48
CA PHE A 583 33.38 7.45 8.31
C PHE A 583 32.86 7.66 6.87
N ASN A 584 33.67 8.18 5.94
CA ASN A 584 33.22 8.62 4.61
C ASN A 584 33.41 7.57 3.50
N SER A 585 32.78 6.40 3.63
CA SER A 585 32.74 5.45 2.52
C SER A 585 31.32 4.98 2.18
N ASP A 586 30.85 5.39 1.00
CA ASP A 586 29.62 4.87 0.39
C ASP A 586 30.00 3.71 -0.53
N TYR A 587 29.41 2.53 -0.30
CA TYR A 587 29.69 1.35 -1.12
C TYR A 587 29.52 1.59 -2.62
N SER A 588 28.53 2.41 -3.03
CA SER A 588 28.25 2.71 -4.43
C SER A 588 29.33 3.55 -5.12
N SER A 589 30.17 4.21 -4.34
CA SER A 589 31.25 5.07 -4.82
C SER A 589 32.61 4.37 -4.88
N GLN A 590 32.68 3.11 -4.45
CA GLN A 590 33.94 2.40 -4.21
C GLN A 590 34.10 1.21 -5.16
N ASN A 591 35.28 1.12 -5.80
CA ASN A 591 35.72 -0.06 -6.56
C ASN A 591 36.91 -0.70 -5.84
N TYR A 592 36.67 -1.24 -4.64
CA TYR A 592 37.72 -1.90 -3.86
C TYR A 592 38.26 -3.14 -4.59
N THR A 593 39.58 -3.22 -4.69
CA THR A 593 40.31 -4.38 -5.22
C THR A 593 40.83 -5.26 -4.07
N ALA A 594 41.32 -6.46 -4.42
CA ALA A 594 41.89 -7.38 -3.45
C ALA A 594 43.16 -6.85 -2.76
N SER A 595 43.84 -5.87 -3.37
CA SER A 595 45.08 -5.27 -2.85
C SER A 595 44.86 -4.02 -1.99
N ASP A 596 43.65 -3.45 -1.98
CA ASP A 596 43.40 -2.21 -1.25
C ASP A 596 43.37 -2.43 0.27
N CYS A 597 43.95 -1.48 1.00
CA CYS A 597 43.95 -1.46 2.45
C CYS A 597 42.86 -0.50 2.97
N PRO A 598 42.07 -0.90 3.99
CA PRO A 598 41.10 -0.01 4.63
C PRO A 598 41.74 1.16 5.41
N GLY A 599 43.01 1.08 5.80
CA GLY A 599 43.67 2.11 6.61
C GLY A 599 42.90 2.39 7.91
N GLU A 600 42.60 3.66 8.18
CA GLU A 600 41.84 4.09 9.36
C GLU A 600 40.31 3.99 9.20
N LEU A 601 39.81 3.47 8.08
CA LEU A 601 38.38 3.43 7.80
C LEU A 601 37.65 2.57 8.83
N LEU A 602 36.66 3.14 9.50
CA LEU A 602 35.84 2.47 10.51
C LEU A 602 34.54 1.93 9.93
N SER A 603 33.91 2.66 9.00
CA SER A 603 32.59 2.28 8.50
C SER A 603 32.35 2.52 7.02
N VAL A 604 31.59 1.61 6.41
CA VAL A 604 31.08 1.69 5.04
C VAL A 604 29.56 1.54 5.07
N HIS A 605 28.83 2.41 4.37
CA HIS A 605 27.36 2.46 4.37
C HIS A 605 26.74 2.19 2.98
N ASN A 606 25.40 2.19 2.90
CA ASN A 606 24.59 1.97 1.69
C ASN A 606 24.69 0.52 1.15
N LEU A 607 24.80 -0.45 2.06
CA LEU A 607 24.90 -1.88 1.75
C LEU A 607 23.51 -2.50 1.63
N LYS A 608 23.12 -2.91 0.43
CA LYS A 608 21.75 -3.36 0.12
C LYS A 608 21.55 -4.87 0.14
N THR A 609 22.64 -5.64 0.19
CA THR A 609 22.59 -7.10 0.06
C THR A 609 23.55 -7.79 1.03
N GLU A 610 23.22 -9.04 1.38
CA GLU A 610 24.07 -9.91 2.20
C GLU A 610 25.50 -10.04 1.66
N LYS A 611 25.63 -10.17 0.33
CA LYS A 611 26.94 -10.26 -0.34
C LYS A 611 27.76 -8.98 -0.12
N GLN A 612 27.14 -7.81 -0.26
CA GLN A 612 27.83 -6.53 -0.05
C GLN A 612 28.32 -6.39 1.38
N ILE A 613 27.53 -6.78 2.38
CA ILE A 613 27.95 -6.76 3.79
C ILE A 613 29.16 -7.68 4.01
N ARG A 614 29.11 -8.91 3.48
CA ARG A 614 30.22 -9.88 3.62
C ARG A 614 31.50 -9.42 2.91
N ASP A 615 31.39 -8.95 1.66
CA ASP A 615 32.51 -8.45 0.87
C ASP A 615 33.16 -7.24 1.56
N THR A 616 32.32 -6.34 2.09
CA THR A 616 32.76 -5.14 2.81
C THR A 616 33.41 -5.49 4.14
N TRP A 617 32.89 -6.45 4.89
CA TRP A 617 33.54 -6.93 6.10
C TRP A 617 34.90 -7.56 5.81
N SER A 618 34.99 -8.40 4.77
CA SER A 618 36.26 -8.98 4.31
C SER A 618 37.32 -7.93 3.95
N PHE A 619 36.90 -6.79 3.40
CA PHE A 619 37.77 -5.65 3.17
C PHE A 619 38.13 -4.90 4.47
N LEU A 620 37.14 -4.51 5.26
CA LEU A 620 37.34 -3.70 6.47
C LEU A 620 38.10 -4.45 7.57
N SER A 621 38.03 -5.78 7.62
CA SER A 621 38.72 -6.61 8.61
C SER A 621 40.18 -6.93 8.22
N ARG A 622 40.67 -6.48 7.07
CA ARG A 622 42.07 -6.68 6.67
C ARG A 622 43.00 -5.99 7.66
N LYS A 623 44.04 -6.72 8.06
CA LYS A 623 45.18 -6.14 8.77
C LYS A 623 46.18 -5.63 7.74
N CYS A 624 46.28 -4.33 7.70
CA CYS A 624 47.38 -3.56 7.18
C CYS A 624 47.57 -2.38 8.16
#